data_AF-A0A7X6TTX8-F1
#
_entry.id   AF-A0A7X6TTX8-F1
#
_cell.length_a   1.000
_cell.length_b   1.000
_cell.length_c   1.000
_cell.angle_alpha   90.00
_cell.angle_beta   90.00
_cell.angle_gamma   90.00
#
_symmetry.space_group_name_H-M   'P 1'
#
loop_
_entity.id
_entity.type
_entity.pdbx_description
1 polymer ?
#
loop_
_entity_poly.entity_id
_entity_poly.type
_entity_poly.pdbx_seq_one_letter_code
_entity_poly.pdbx_strand_id
1 'polypeptide(L)' 'MNNMISNLILFFISMTVIFVGFNTKGMPGLLTMFFGLALLIFDLYLYNRRKR' A
#
# COMPACT_ATOMS: atom_id res chain seq x y z
N MET A 1 16.53 -12.89 0.37
CA MET A 1 16.66 -11.60 1.10
C MET A 1 16.01 -10.43 0.35
N ASN A 2 16.30 -10.22 -0.95
CA ASN A 2 15.72 -9.11 -1.73
C ASN A 2 14.19 -9.04 -1.74
N ASN A 3 13.52 -10.20 -1.80
CA ASN A 3 12.05 -10.27 -1.86
C ASN A 3 11.37 -9.82 -0.56
N MET A 4 12.02 -9.99 0.59
CA MET A 4 11.49 -9.58 1.88
C MET A 4 11.63 -8.08 2.08
N ILE A 5 12.80 -7.53 1.72
CA ILE A 5 13.07 -6.08 1.77
C ILE A 5 12.14 -5.33 0.82
N SER A 6 11.94 -5.84 -0.39
CA SER A 6 11.06 -5.22 -1.40
C SER A 6 9.60 -5.14 -0.94
N ASN A 7 9.09 -6.20 -0.30
CA ASN A 7 7.73 -6.19 0.25
C ASN A 7 7.62 -5.22 1.43
N LEU A 8 8.66 -5.12 2.28
CA LEU A 8 8.67 -4.18 3.39
C LEU A 8 8.60 -2.72 2.90
N ILE A 9 9.34 -2.39 1.83
CA ILE A 9 9.33 -1.06 1.22
C ILE A 9 7.95 -0.74 0.64
N LEU A 10 7.34 -1.68 -0.09
CA LEU A 10 5.98 -1.53 -0.64
C LEU A 10 4.94 -1.31 0.47
N PHE A 11 5.07 -2.01 1.60
CA PHE A 11 4.23 -1.80 2.77
C PHE A 11 4.38 -0.37 3.35
N PHE A 12 5.59 0.14 3.51
CA PHE A 12 5.79 1.52 3.99
C PHE A 12 5.25 2.58 3.02
N ILE A 13 5.43 2.37 1.71
CA ILE A 13 4.90 3.28 0.69
C ILE A 13 3.37 3.31 0.76
N SER A 14 2.71 2.14 0.80
CA SER A 14 1.24 2.07 0.87
C SER A 14 0.70 2.74 2.14
N MET A 15 1.32 2.53 3.30
CA MET A 15 0.95 3.23 4.54
C MET A 15 1.11 4.75 4.45
N THR A 16 2.19 5.22 3.81
CA THR A 16 2.42 6.65 3.60
C THR A 16 1.34 7.27 2.71
N VAL A 17 0.98 6.58 1.62
CA VAL A 17 -0.09 7.03 0.71
C VAL A 17 -1.44 7.10 1.42
N ILE A 18 -1.77 6.09 2.24
CA ILE A 18 -3.01 6.10 3.05
C ILE A 18 -3.00 7.28 4.02
N PHE A 19 -1.88 7.53 4.69
CA PHE A 19 -1.74 8.64 5.63
C PHE A 19 -1.86 10.01 4.95
N VAL A 20 -1.21 10.19 3.79
CA VAL A 20 -1.36 11.42 2.98
C VAL A 20 -2.80 11.61 2.54
N GLY A 21 -3.47 10.54 2.12
CA GLY A 21 -4.89 10.55 1.77
C GLY A 21 -5.79 10.97 2.94
N PHE A 22 -5.51 10.48 4.15
CA PHE A 22 -6.24 10.86 5.37
C PHE A 22 -6.09 12.35 5.70
N ASN A 23 -4.91 12.91 5.46
CA ASN A 23 -4.62 14.31 5.73
C ASN A 23 -5.08 15.26 4.62
N THR A 24 -5.40 14.74 3.44
CA THR A 24 -5.85 15.54 2.30
C THR A 24 -7.38 15.65 2.34
N LYS A 25 -7.90 16.87 2.40
CA LYS A 25 -9.36 17.09 2.46
C LYS A 25 -10.01 16.97 1.08
N GLY A 26 -11.24 16.44 1.07
CA GLY A 26 -12.08 16.34 -0.11
C GLY A 26 -11.81 15.10 -0.97
N MET A 27 -12.39 15.11 -2.18
CA MET A 27 -12.35 13.98 -3.12
C MET A 27 -10.93 13.49 -3.47
N PRO A 28 -9.90 14.36 -3.63
CA PRO A 28 -8.54 13.91 -3.89
C PRO A 28 -7.94 13.06 -2.76
N GLY A 29 -8.23 13.39 -1.51
CA GLY A 29 -7.78 12.60 -0.36
C GLY A 29 -8.43 11.22 -0.34
N LEU A 30 -9.74 11.16 -0.59
CA LEU A 30 -10.49 9.90 -0.69
C LEU A 30 -9.92 8.98 -1.78
N LEU A 31 -9.65 9.53 -2.97
CA LEU A 31 -9.04 8.79 -4.08
C LEU A 31 -7.63 8.29 -3.71
N THR A 32 -6.84 9.13 -3.04
CA THR A 32 -5.50 8.77 -2.58
C THR A 32 -5.54 7.63 -1.55
N MET A 33 -6.51 7.65 -0.63
CA MET A 33 -6.72 6.56 0.33
C MET A 33 -7.11 5.26 -0.36
N PHE A 34 -8.04 5.30 -1.32
CA PHE A 34 -8.43 4.11 -2.08
C PHE A 34 -7.25 3.51 -2.86
N PHE A 35 -6.42 4.37 -3.45
CA PHE A 35 -5.22 3.92 -4.14
C PHE A 35 -4.22 3.26 -3.18
N GLY A 36 -3.99 3.84 -2.00
CA GLY A 36 -3.13 3.26 -0.97
C GLY A 36 -3.64 1.90 -0.45
N LEU A 37 -4.96 1.76 -0.26
CA LEU A 37 -5.58 0.49 0.12
C LEU A 37 -5.46 -0.58 -0.98
N ALA A 38 -5.65 -0.19 -2.26
CA ALA A 38 -5.49 -1.11 -3.38
C ALA A 38 -4.05 -1.65 -3.49
N LEU A 39 -3.05 -0.78 -3.30
CA LEU A 39 -1.64 -1.19 -3.23
C LEU A 39 -1.38 -2.19 -2.11
N LEU A 40 -1.96 -1.96 -0.93
CA LEU A 40 -1.79 -2.85 0.22
C LEU A 40 -2.40 -4.24 -0.02
N ILE A 41 -3.60 -4.30 -0.63
CA ILE A 41 -4.24 -5.56 -1.02
C ILE A 41 -3.40 -6.30 -2.05
N PHE A 42 -2.88 -5.59 -3.04
CA PHE A 42 -2.02 -6.17 -4.08
C PHE A 42 -0.73 -6.74 -3.51
N ASP A 43 -0.08 -6.03 -2.58
CA ASP A 43 1.13 -6.50 -1.92
C ASP A 43 0.86 -7.76 -1.07
N LEU A 44 -0.27 -7.78 -0.34
CA LEU A 44 -0.71 -8.95 0.42
C LEU A 44 -0.99 -10.16 -0.48
N TYR A 45 -1.61 -9.93 -1.65
CA TYR A 45 -1.85 -10.96 -2.66
C TYR A 45 -0.53 -11.55 -3.17
N LEU A 46 0.44 -10.70 -3.53
CA LEU A 46 1.76 -11.14 -3.98
C LEU A 46 2.50 -11.92 -2.90
N TYR A 47 2.41 -11.48 -1.65
CA TYR A 47 3.00 -12.19 -0.51
C TYR A 47 2.40 -13.58 -0.33
N ASN A 48 1.07 -13.71 -0.37
CA ASN A 48 0.38 -15.00 -0.27
C ASN A 48 0.70 -15.93 -1.45
N ARG A 49 0.83 -15.39 -2.67
CA ARG A 49 1.19 -16.19 -3.85
C ARG A 49 2.61 -16.78 -3.73
N ARG A 50 3.55 -16.06 -3.11
CA ARG A 50 4.92 -16.57 -2.90
C ARG A 50 5.03 -17.60 -1.77
N LYS A 51 4.02 -17.68 -0.90
CA LYS A 51 3.96 -18.66 0.20
C LYS A 51 3.33 -20.00 -0.19
N ARG A 52 2.56 -20.03 -1.29
CA ARG A 52 2.09 -21.27 -1.91
C ARG A 52 3.17 -21.83 -2.81
#